data_AF-A0A945Z0U0-F1
#
_entry.id   AF-A0A945Z0U0-F1
#
_cell.length_a   1.000
_cell.length_b   1.000
_cell.length_c   1.000
_cell.angle_alpha   90.00
_cell.angle_beta   90.00
_cell.angle_gamma   90.00
#
_symmetry.space_group_name_H-M   'P 1'
#
loop_
_entity.id
_entity.type
_entity.pdbx_description
1 polymer ?
#
loop_
_entity_poly.entity_id
_entity_poly.type
_entity_poly.pdbx_seq_one_letter_code
_entity_poly.pdbx_strand_id
1 'polypeptide(L)'
;PEGRQDWKDTLLDKVNPGDAVYFVHSFMASPTVPEDRLADCNYGGISISASISRGNIFGCQFHPEKSGMIGLKVLDRFLAQ
;
A
#
# COMPACT_ATOMS: atom_id res chain seq x y z
N PRO A 1 -7.15 1.55 7.08
CA PRO A 1 -6.69 2.36 8.22
C PRO A 1 -7.70 3.48 8.54
N GLU A 2 -7.78 3.91 9.80
CA GLU A 2 -8.75 4.93 10.26
C GLU A 2 -8.64 6.26 9.51
N GLY A 3 -7.42 6.62 9.06
CA GLY A 3 -7.14 7.89 8.38
C GLY A 3 -7.48 7.96 6.89
N ARG A 4 -7.95 6.86 6.25
CA ARG A 4 -8.32 6.90 4.83
C ARG A 4 -9.42 5.88 4.50
N GLN A 5 -10.49 6.34 3.86
CA GLN A 5 -11.68 5.52 3.57
C GLN A 5 -11.65 4.85 2.18
N ASP A 6 -10.92 5.41 1.23
CA ASP A 6 -10.76 4.84 -0.12
C ASP A 6 -9.36 5.12 -0.70
N TRP A 7 -9.11 4.58 -1.90
CA TRP A 7 -7.83 4.69 -2.62
C TRP A 7 -7.92 5.56 -3.87
N LYS A 8 -8.96 6.38 -4.01
CA LYS A 8 -9.14 7.25 -5.17
C LYS A 8 -7.96 8.22 -5.29
N ASP A 9 -7.48 8.39 -6.52
CA ASP A 9 -6.34 9.26 -6.87
C ASP A 9 -5.00 8.87 -6.24
N THR A 10 -4.90 7.68 -5.63
CA THR A 10 -3.67 7.13 -5.05
C THR A 10 -3.00 6.11 -5.98
N LEU A 11 -1.84 5.59 -5.56
CA LEU A 11 -1.22 4.42 -6.19
C LEU A 11 -2.09 3.17 -6.21
N LEU A 12 -3.03 3.06 -5.27
CA LEU A 12 -3.86 1.88 -5.09
C LEU A 12 -5.24 2.00 -5.76
N ASP A 13 -5.49 3.06 -6.55
CA ASP A 13 -6.75 3.29 -7.27
C ASP A 13 -7.21 2.05 -8.09
N LYS A 14 -6.25 1.34 -8.70
CA LYS A 14 -6.54 0.20 -9.60
C LYS A 14 -6.48 -1.17 -8.94
N VAL A 15 -6.37 -1.23 -7.61
CA VAL A 15 -6.35 -2.48 -6.85
C VAL A 15 -7.52 -2.53 -5.87
N ASN A 16 -7.87 -3.73 -5.41
CA ASN A 16 -9.00 -3.96 -4.52
C ASN A 16 -8.52 -4.44 -3.14
N PRO A 17 -9.26 -4.14 -2.07
CA PRO A 17 -9.08 -4.82 -0.80
C PRO A 17 -9.17 -6.34 -0.97
N GLY A 18 -8.16 -7.07 -0.47
CA GLY A 18 -8.06 -8.53 -0.62
C GLY A 18 -7.19 -9.00 -1.78
N ASP A 19 -6.78 -8.12 -2.70
CA ASP A 19 -5.78 -8.45 -3.71
C ASP A 19 -4.45 -8.83 -3.03
N ALA A 20 -3.83 -9.91 -3.50
CA ALA A 20 -2.59 -10.42 -2.93
C ALA A 20 -1.36 -9.71 -3.50
N VAL A 21 -0.43 -9.36 -2.61
CA VAL A 21 0.87 -8.75 -2.93
C VAL A 21 1.99 -9.44 -2.15
N TYR A 22 3.23 -9.31 -2.61
CA TYR A 22 4.38 -10.03 -2.06
C TYR A 22 5.13 -9.22 -1.01
N PHE A 23 5.24 -9.77 0.21
CA PHE A 23 5.93 -9.18 1.35
C PHE A 23 7.13 -10.06 1.76
N VAL A 24 8.25 -9.45 2.17
CA VAL A 24 9.45 -10.15 2.69
C VAL A 24 10.28 -9.26 3.62
N HIS A 25 9.84 -9.10 4.87
CA HIS A 25 10.47 -8.18 5.82
C HIS A 25 10.14 -8.54 7.27
N SER A 26 11.07 -8.22 8.18
CA SER A 26 10.92 -8.44 9.62
C SER A 26 10.31 -7.27 10.37
N PHE A 27 10.36 -6.06 9.81
CA PHE A 27 9.89 -4.83 10.42
C PHE A 27 8.86 -4.14 9.52
N MET A 28 8.09 -3.21 10.09
CA MET A 28 7.17 -2.35 9.34
C MET A 28 7.29 -0.90 9.79
N ALA A 29 6.92 0.03 8.92
CA ALA A 29 6.73 1.42 9.31
C ALA A 29 5.51 1.58 10.22
N SER A 30 5.63 2.41 11.26
CA SER A 30 4.53 2.83 12.13
C SER A 30 4.39 4.36 12.08
N PRO A 31 3.74 4.91 11.04
CA PRO A 31 3.55 6.36 10.94
C PRO A 31 2.82 6.90 12.16
N THR A 32 3.27 8.04 12.69
CA THR A 32 2.62 8.72 13.82
C THR A 32 1.41 9.54 13.38
N VAL A 33 1.30 9.85 12.08
CA VAL A 33 0.18 10.55 11.45
C VAL A 33 -0.71 9.51 10.77
N PRO A 34 -1.93 9.25 11.27
CA PRO A 34 -2.79 8.17 10.75
C PRO A 34 -3.13 8.29 9.26
N GLU A 35 -3.22 9.50 8.73
CA GLU A 35 -3.59 9.82 7.34
C GLU A 35 -2.49 9.44 6.33
N ASP A 36 -1.24 9.32 6.80
CA ASP A 36 -0.13 8.86 5.98
C ASP A 36 -0.25 7.37 5.67
N ARG A 37 -1.01 6.62 6.48
CA ARG A 37 -1.21 5.19 6.29
C ARG A 37 -2.27 4.96 5.21
N LEU A 38 -1.83 4.51 4.04
CA LEU A 38 -2.68 4.35 2.86
C LEU A 38 -3.41 3.00 2.87
N ALA A 39 -2.70 1.93 3.22
CA ALA A 39 -3.28 0.58 3.26
C ALA A 39 -2.69 -0.26 4.38
N ASP A 40 -3.52 -1.17 4.88
CA ASP A 40 -3.16 -2.17 5.87
C ASP A 40 -3.18 -3.56 5.26
N CYS A 41 -2.29 -4.42 5.74
CA CYS A 41 -2.38 -5.86 5.55
C CYS A 41 -2.48 -6.50 6.93
N ASN A 42 -3.35 -7.50 7.09
CA ASN A 42 -3.39 -8.30 8.31
C ASN A 42 -2.36 -9.43 8.19
N TYR A 43 -1.40 -9.45 9.11
CA TYR A 43 -0.41 -10.51 9.22
C TYR A 43 -0.45 -11.09 10.63
N GLY A 44 -1.02 -12.30 10.77
CA GLY A 44 -1.11 -12.99 12.06
C GLY A 44 -1.91 -12.24 13.13
N GLY A 45 -2.93 -11.47 12.73
CA GLY A 45 -3.73 -10.63 13.63
C GLY A 45 -3.16 -9.22 13.85
N ILE A 46 -1.96 -8.93 13.33
CA ILE A 46 -1.34 -7.61 13.42
C ILE A 46 -1.64 -6.84 12.14
N SER A 47 -2.18 -5.63 12.28
CA SER A 47 -2.34 -4.71 11.15
C SER A 47 -1.00 -4.05 10.83
N ILE A 48 -0.39 -4.43 9.71
CA ILE A 48 0.87 -3.85 9.24
C ILE A 48 0.64 -2.79 8.15
N SER A 49 1.49 -1.77 8.13
CA SER A 49 1.43 -0.72 7.09
C SER A 49 1.87 -1.30 5.75
N ALA A 50 0.91 -1.67 4.89
CA ALA A 50 1.20 -2.23 3.58
C ALA A 50 1.68 -1.16 2.59
N SER A 51 1.10 0.04 2.70
CA SER A 51 1.51 1.21 1.92
C SER A 51 1.24 2.49 2.69
N ILE A 52 2.07 3.50 2.45
CA ILE A 52 1.98 4.85 3.03
C ILE A 52 2.07 5.89 1.91
N SER A 53 1.52 7.08 2.15
CA SER A 53 1.63 8.20 1.21
C SER A 53 1.47 9.55 1.90
N ARG A 54 2.19 10.56 1.43
CA ARG A 54 2.06 11.95 1.87
C ARG A 54 2.36 12.88 0.70
N GLY A 55 1.37 13.63 0.23
CA GLY A 55 1.50 14.45 -0.98
C GLY A 55 1.87 13.59 -2.18
N ASN A 56 2.97 13.92 -2.86
CA ASN A 56 3.52 13.18 -3.99
C ASN A 56 4.53 12.08 -3.59
N ILE A 57 4.70 11.81 -2.29
CA ILE A 57 5.58 10.77 -1.77
C ILE A 57 4.77 9.51 -1.48
N PHE A 58 5.28 8.37 -1.94
CA PHE A 58 4.66 7.07 -1.76
C PHE A 58 5.66 6.04 -1.24
N GLY A 59 5.17 5.11 -0.41
CA GLY A 59 5.94 3.96 0.05
C GLY A 59 5.10 2.69 -0.05
N CYS A 60 5.69 1.62 -0.58
CA CYS A 60 5.12 0.27 -0.56
C CYS A 60 6.01 -0.60 0.31
N GLN A 61 5.41 -1.27 1.29
CA GLN A 61 6.12 -2.26 2.09
C GLN A 61 6.24 -3.60 1.34
N PHE A 62 5.25 -3.91 0.49
CA PHE A 62 5.30 -5.01 -0.46
C PHE A 62 6.16 -4.66 -1.67
N HIS A 63 6.58 -5.70 -2.40
CA HIS A 63 7.33 -5.60 -3.65
C HIS A 63 6.39 -5.62 -4.86
N PRO A 64 6.03 -4.47 -5.47
CA PRO A 64 5.14 -4.44 -6.63
C PRO A 64 5.69 -5.27 -7.80
N GLU A 65 7.00 -5.29 -8.02
CA GLU A 65 7.67 -6.06 -9.06
C GLU A 65 7.57 -7.59 -8.86
N LYS A 66 7.27 -8.05 -7.64
CA LYS A 66 7.07 -9.47 -7.30
C LYS A 66 5.59 -9.83 -7.10
N SER A 67 4.67 -8.88 -7.29
CA SER A 67 3.24 -9.04 -6.99
C SER A 67 2.37 -9.33 -8.23
N GLY A 68 2.97 -9.82 -9.31
CA GLY A 68 2.28 -10.21 -10.54
C GLY A 68 1.43 -9.08 -11.14
N MET A 69 0.25 -9.42 -11.65
CA MET A 69 -0.65 -8.45 -12.29
C MET A 69 -1.10 -7.33 -11.34
N ILE A 70 -1.27 -7.61 -10.05
CA ILE A 70 -1.65 -6.59 -9.06
C ILE A 70 -0.52 -5.58 -8.90
N GLY A 71 0.70 -6.07 -8.78
CA GLY A 71 1.90 -5.23 -8.72
C GLY A 71 2.11 -4.35 -9.94
N LEU A 72 1.87 -4.89 -11.15
CA LEU A 72 1.95 -4.12 -12.39
C LEU A 72 0.94 -2.97 -12.41
N LYS A 73 -0.30 -3.18 -11.96
CA LYS A 73 -1.29 -2.09 -11.87
C LYS A 73 -0.82 -0.93 -10.97
N VAL A 74 -0.13 -1.25 -9.87
CA VAL A 74 0.44 -0.24 -8.96
C VAL A 74 1.56 0.54 -9.67
N LEU A 75 2.45 -0.15 -10.40
CA LEU A 75 3.52 0.49 -11.16
C LEU A 75 2.99 1.35 -12.32
N ASP A 76 2.00 0.85 -13.07
CA ASP A 76 1.35 1.60 -14.14
C ASP A 76 0.69 2.88 -13.58
N ARG A 77 0.04 2.78 -12.42
CA ARG A 77 -0.55 3.94 -11.76
C ARG A 77 0.51 4.95 -11.31
N PHE A 78 1.66 4.50 -10.82
CA PHE A 78 2.80 5.36 -10.45
C PHE A 78 3.33 6.14 -11.64
N LEU A 79 3.49 5.49 -12.80
CA LEU A 79 3.99 6.13 -14.02
C LEU A 79 2.98 7.09 -14.68
N ALA A 80 1.69 6.90 -14.39
CA ALA A 80 0.61 7.73 -14.92
C ALA A 80 0.21 8.90 -13.99
N GLN A 81 0.95 9.16 -12.91
CA GLN A 81 0.83 10.41 -12.12
C GLN A 81 1.66 11.53 -12.74
#